data_AF-A0A6I3JF57-F1
#
_entry.id   AF-A0A6I3JF57-F1
#
_cell.length_a   1.000
_cell.length_b   1.000
_cell.length_c   1.000
_cell.angle_alpha   90.00
_cell.angle_beta   90.00
_cell.angle_gamma   90.00
#
_symmetry.space_group_name_H-M   'P 1'
#
loop_
_entity.id
_entity.type
_entity.pdbx_description
1 polymer ?
#
loop_
_entity_poly.entity_id
_entity_poly.type
_entity_poly.pdbx_seq_one_letter_code
_entity_poly.pdbx_strand_id
1 'polypeptide(L)'
;MRRALLAAPLVPLLLLAGCGSGDADSGNGGGSGEAGASSPHGGSDPGTGASTPVASWNPCDDLTAAEVGRLLGEEVREEVGEPGAMRCTFVPVAEGGATIDVNYLWFDGSFAEAWDSIGADVAGKVRDVDVPTAEAARTVEQVTDDAAVVTGFVQTGGLIESVNAIVLDPDERDRLVRATRGMLRLLSERAPERAAD
;
A
#
# COMPACT_ATOMS: atom_id res chain seq x y z
N MET A 1 -22.26 -41.29 -11.99
CA MET A 1 -21.28 -41.74 -10.98
C MET A 1 -21.61 -41.06 -9.66
N ARG A 2 -21.47 -41.79 -8.55
CA ARG A 2 -22.13 -41.55 -7.27
C ARG A 2 -21.58 -40.33 -6.52
N ARG A 3 -22.51 -39.51 -5.99
CA ARG A 3 -22.27 -38.41 -5.05
C ARG A 3 -21.82 -38.95 -3.70
N ALA A 4 -20.75 -38.41 -3.13
CA ALA A 4 -20.38 -38.57 -1.73
C ALA A 4 -20.58 -37.23 -1.01
N LEU A 5 -21.67 -37.15 -0.24
CA LEU A 5 -21.92 -36.11 0.75
C LEU A 5 -21.18 -36.52 2.03
N LEU A 6 -20.26 -35.70 2.51
CA LEU A 6 -19.72 -35.81 3.88
C LEU A 6 -20.16 -34.58 4.65
N ALA A 7 -21.04 -34.83 5.62
CA ALA A 7 -21.48 -33.88 6.62
C ALA A 7 -20.36 -33.68 7.65
N ALA A 8 -19.97 -32.43 7.90
CA ALA A 8 -19.11 -32.06 9.01
C ALA A 8 -19.96 -31.59 10.20
N PRO A 9 -19.59 -31.96 11.44
CA PRO A 9 -20.38 -31.65 12.63
C PRO A 9 -20.16 -30.22 13.15
N LEU A 10 -21.26 -29.64 13.63
CA LEU A 10 -21.31 -28.42 14.44
C LEU A 10 -20.46 -28.55 15.72
N VAL A 11 -19.61 -27.54 15.98
CA VAL A 11 -18.98 -27.31 17.29
C VAL A 11 -19.56 -26.01 17.89
N PRO A 12 -20.14 -26.05 19.10
CA PRO A 12 -20.72 -24.88 19.75
C PRO A 12 -19.71 -24.09 20.60
N LEU A 13 -19.92 -22.77 20.58
CA LEU A 13 -19.57 -21.69 21.51
C LEU A 13 -18.77 -21.98 22.80
N LEU A 14 -17.75 -21.16 23.03
CA LEU A 14 -17.35 -20.68 24.36
C LEU A 14 -17.10 -19.15 24.32
N LEU A 15 -17.99 -18.42 24.97
CA LEU A 15 -17.87 -16.99 25.29
C LEU A 15 -16.93 -16.82 26.50
N LEU A 16 -15.90 -16.00 26.37
CA LEU A 16 -15.09 -15.50 27.49
C LEU A 16 -15.12 -13.97 27.48
N ALA A 17 -16.08 -13.42 28.21
CA ALA A 17 -16.04 -12.05 28.70
C ALA A 17 -15.16 -12.02 29.96
N GLY A 18 -14.15 -11.16 29.97
CA GLY A 18 -13.28 -10.92 31.13
C GLY A 18 -12.92 -9.44 31.23
N CYS A 19 -13.72 -8.68 31.98
CA CYS A 19 -13.38 -7.35 32.48
C CYS A 19 -12.22 -7.45 33.48
N GLY A 20 -11.21 -6.60 33.33
CA GLY A 20 -10.15 -6.40 34.32
C GLY A 20 -9.89 -4.93 34.55
N SER A 21 -10.66 -4.32 35.46
CA SER A 21 -10.37 -3.01 36.06
C SER A 21 -9.33 -3.17 37.16
N GLY A 22 -8.32 -2.29 37.19
CA GLY A 22 -7.31 -2.24 38.25
C GLY A 22 -6.81 -0.81 38.46
N ASP A 23 -7.20 -0.24 39.60
CA ASP A 23 -6.92 1.10 40.10
C ASP A 23 -5.45 1.35 40.51
N ALA A 24 -5.09 2.64 40.39
CA ALA A 24 -4.22 3.47 41.23
C ALA A 24 -2.86 2.94 41.73
N ASP A 25 -1.79 3.68 41.36
CA ASP A 25 -0.76 4.01 42.34
C ASP A 25 -0.27 5.47 42.17
N SER A 26 -0.18 6.15 43.31
CA SER A 26 0.16 7.55 43.49
C SER A 26 1.65 7.66 43.83
N GLY A 27 2.47 8.09 42.88
CA GLY A 27 3.90 8.34 43.09
C GLY A 27 4.22 9.82 43.26
N ASN A 28 4.12 10.30 44.50
CA ASN A 28 4.54 11.63 44.96
C ASN A 28 6.08 11.79 44.93
N GLY A 29 6.60 12.82 44.26
CA GLY A 29 8.03 13.15 44.25
C GLY A 29 8.28 14.63 43.95
N GLY A 30 8.11 15.48 44.97
CA GLY A 30 8.48 16.89 44.92
C GLY A 30 10.00 17.07 44.94
N GLY A 31 10.48 18.00 44.12
CA GLY A 31 11.87 18.47 44.13
C GLY A 31 11.90 19.94 43.72
N SER A 32 11.88 20.82 44.72
CA SER A 32 12.11 22.26 44.56
C SER A 32 13.62 22.53 44.46
N GLY A 33 14.03 23.31 43.47
CA GLY A 33 15.36 23.89 43.36
C GLY A 33 15.29 25.19 42.55
N GLU A 34 15.52 26.30 43.23
CA GLU A 34 15.41 27.68 42.73
C GLU A 34 16.62 28.16 41.92
N ALA A 35 16.31 29.12 41.03
CA ALA A 35 17.06 30.30 40.60
C ALA A 35 18.34 30.17 39.75
N GLY A 36 18.30 30.82 38.57
CA GLY A 36 19.51 31.15 37.80
C GLY A 36 19.27 31.91 36.49
N ALA A 37 19.22 33.25 36.58
CA ALA A 37 19.66 34.24 35.60
C ALA A 37 18.94 34.43 34.24
N SER A 38 18.39 35.65 34.09
CA SER A 38 17.96 36.28 32.85
C SER A 38 19.13 36.65 31.93
N SER A 39 18.95 36.50 30.62
CA SER A 39 19.54 37.38 29.60
C SER A 39 18.69 37.34 28.31
N PRO A 40 18.41 38.50 27.66
CA PRO A 40 17.54 38.58 26.51
C PRO A 40 18.35 38.34 25.22
N HIS A 41 17.99 37.34 24.43
CA HIS A 41 18.43 37.24 23.04
C HIS A 41 17.21 37.37 22.14
N GLY A 42 17.09 38.55 21.54
CA GLY A 42 16.25 38.74 20.37
C GLY A 42 16.79 37.89 19.23
N GLY A 43 16.05 36.84 18.89
CA GLY A 43 16.09 36.21 17.59
C GLY A 43 14.67 36.26 17.07
N SER A 44 14.43 37.10 16.05
CA SER A 44 13.24 36.98 15.24
C SER A 44 13.28 35.59 14.63
N ASP A 45 12.47 34.68 15.16
CA ASP A 45 12.23 33.38 14.51
C ASP A 45 11.67 33.70 13.13
N PRO A 46 12.38 33.39 12.02
CA PRO A 46 11.81 33.57 10.70
C PRO A 46 10.65 32.59 10.64
N GLY A 47 9.43 33.16 10.68
CA GLY A 47 8.20 32.41 10.75
C GLY A 47 8.29 31.18 9.85
N THR A 48 8.10 30.02 10.46
CA THR A 48 7.85 28.76 9.79
C THR A 48 6.67 29.01 8.87
N GLY A 49 6.96 29.45 7.65
CA GLY A 49 5.98 29.56 6.60
C GLY A 49 5.40 28.17 6.50
N ALA A 50 4.14 28.03 6.92
CA ALA A 50 3.37 26.83 6.68
C ALA A 50 3.43 26.63 5.17
N SER A 51 4.37 25.79 4.73
CA SER A 51 4.51 25.42 3.34
C SER A 51 3.16 24.80 3.04
N THR A 52 2.36 25.50 2.23
CA THR A 52 1.11 24.96 1.75
C THR A 52 1.50 23.62 1.14
N PRO A 53 0.98 22.47 1.63
CA PRO A 53 1.36 21.19 1.07
C PRO A 53 1.11 21.31 -0.44
N VAL A 54 2.18 21.22 -1.23
CA VAL A 54 2.04 20.96 -2.66
C VAL A 54 1.09 19.79 -2.72
N ALA A 55 -0.05 19.96 -3.40
CA ALA A 55 -1.05 18.91 -3.50
C ALA A 55 -0.32 17.67 -4.00
N SER A 56 -0.11 16.72 -3.09
CA SER A 56 0.69 15.54 -3.36
C SER A 56 -0.14 14.74 -4.35
N TRP A 57 0.26 14.75 -5.62
CA TRP A 57 -0.36 13.94 -6.66
C TRP A 57 -0.63 12.53 -6.13
N ASN A 58 -1.82 11.98 -6.41
CA ASN A 58 -2.23 10.65 -5.98
C ASN A 58 -2.47 9.76 -7.23
N PRO A 59 -1.93 8.52 -7.29
CA PRO A 59 -2.17 7.61 -8.40
C PRO A 59 -3.66 7.37 -8.72
N CYS A 60 -4.55 7.50 -7.74
CA CYS A 60 -6.00 7.37 -7.96
C CYS A 60 -6.61 8.56 -8.70
N ASP A 61 -5.96 9.73 -8.76
CA ASP A 61 -6.46 10.85 -9.56
C ASP A 61 -6.49 10.51 -11.06
N ASP A 62 -5.62 9.58 -11.47
CA ASP A 62 -5.42 9.14 -12.85
C ASP A 62 -5.88 7.69 -13.11
N LEU A 63 -6.50 7.01 -12.14
CA LEU A 63 -7.01 5.64 -12.29
C LEU A 63 -8.49 5.57 -11.94
N THR A 64 -9.30 4.96 -12.80
CA THR A 64 -10.73 4.79 -12.52
C THR A 64 -11.09 3.35 -12.18
N ALA A 65 -12.06 3.15 -11.28
CA ALA A 65 -12.62 1.82 -10.99
C ALA A 65 -13.05 1.04 -12.25
N ALA A 66 -13.61 1.72 -13.25
CA ALA A 66 -14.01 1.10 -14.50
C ALA A 66 -12.82 0.60 -15.34
N GLU A 67 -11.71 1.33 -15.36
CA GLU A 67 -10.48 0.89 -16.03
C GLU A 67 -9.86 -0.31 -15.32
N VAL A 68 -9.74 -0.24 -14.00
CA VAL A 68 -9.18 -1.31 -13.17
C VAL A 68 -10.05 -2.57 -13.27
N GLY A 69 -11.36 -2.43 -13.21
CA GLY A 69 -12.31 -3.53 -13.37
C GLY A 69 -12.21 -4.21 -14.73
N ARG A 70 -11.93 -3.46 -15.82
CA ARG A 70 -11.67 -4.08 -17.14
C ARG A 70 -10.39 -4.91 -17.17
N LEU A 71 -9.35 -4.49 -16.45
CA LEU A 71 -8.10 -5.25 -16.35
C LEU A 71 -8.29 -6.55 -15.56
N LEU A 72 -9.05 -6.49 -14.48
CA LEU A 72 -9.40 -7.65 -13.65
C LEU A 72 -10.45 -8.55 -14.30
N GLY A 73 -11.30 -8.00 -15.17
CA GLY A 73 -12.46 -8.71 -15.71
C GLY A 73 -13.57 -8.91 -14.67
N GLU A 74 -13.68 -7.99 -13.71
CA GLU A 74 -14.72 -7.94 -12.68
C GLU A 74 -15.04 -6.48 -12.30
N GLU A 75 -16.14 -6.26 -11.59
CA GLU A 75 -16.49 -4.93 -11.10
C GLU A 75 -15.78 -4.64 -9.77
N VAL A 76 -15.17 -3.45 -9.67
CA VAL A 76 -14.50 -2.98 -8.47
C VAL A 76 -15.06 -1.63 -8.03
N ARG A 77 -14.89 -1.35 -6.73
CA ARG A 77 -15.13 -0.05 -6.11
C ARG A 77 -13.77 0.58 -5.84
N GLU A 78 -13.67 1.88 -6.04
CA GLU A 78 -12.49 2.65 -5.64
C GLU A 78 -12.66 3.15 -4.20
N GLU A 79 -11.60 3.01 -3.41
CA GLU A 79 -11.47 3.54 -2.06
C GLU A 79 -10.27 4.48 -2.02
N VAL A 80 -10.56 5.78 -2.00
CA VAL A 80 -9.57 6.84 -1.85
C VAL A 80 -9.41 7.25 -0.39
N GLY A 81 -8.16 7.48 0.03
CA GLY A 81 -7.85 7.98 1.37
C GLY A 81 -8.26 9.43 1.59
N GLU A 82 -8.25 9.87 2.85
CA GLU A 82 -8.47 11.28 3.21
C GLU A 82 -7.17 12.10 3.08
N PRO A 83 -7.23 13.43 2.91
CA PRO A 83 -6.05 14.29 2.90
C PRO A 83 -5.13 14.02 4.12
N GLY A 84 -3.88 13.64 3.87
CA GLY A 84 -2.90 13.27 4.91
C GLY A 84 -2.80 11.77 5.21
N ALA A 85 -3.70 10.94 4.67
CA ALA A 85 -3.66 9.48 4.69
C ALA A 85 -4.02 8.95 3.29
N MET A 86 -3.20 9.31 2.30
CA MET A 86 -3.45 8.96 0.91
C MET A 86 -3.44 7.44 0.73
N ARG A 87 -4.51 6.94 0.12
CA ARG A 87 -4.74 5.53 -0.18
C ARG A 87 -5.38 5.46 -1.55
N CYS A 88 -4.96 4.46 -2.33
CA CYS A 88 -5.54 4.15 -3.63
C CYS A 88 -5.80 2.65 -3.71
N THR A 89 -7.00 2.22 -3.30
CA THR A 89 -7.37 0.80 -3.29
C THR A 89 -8.58 0.55 -4.17
N PHE A 90 -8.55 -0.54 -4.93
CA PHE A 90 -9.69 -1.07 -5.68
C PHE A 90 -10.10 -2.41 -5.06
N VAL A 91 -11.36 -2.48 -4.64
CA VAL A 91 -11.92 -3.65 -3.94
C VAL A 91 -13.04 -4.25 -4.79
N PRO A 92 -13.18 -5.58 -4.82
CA PRO A 92 -14.18 -6.22 -5.65
C PRO A 92 -15.59 -5.93 -5.12
N VAL A 93 -16.57 -5.82 -6.03
CA VAL A 93 -17.99 -5.77 -5.64
C VAL A 93 -18.48 -7.16 -5.24
N ALA A 94 -17.99 -8.20 -5.92
CA ALA A 94 -18.29 -9.59 -5.60
C ALA A 94 -17.36 -10.13 -4.49
N GLU A 95 -17.91 -10.97 -3.62
CA GLU A 95 -17.10 -11.66 -2.61
C GLU A 95 -16.06 -12.56 -3.26
N GLY A 96 -14.83 -12.56 -2.72
CA GLY A 96 -13.72 -13.38 -3.20
C GLY A 96 -12.95 -12.84 -4.40
N GLY A 97 -13.40 -11.73 -5.00
CA GLY A 97 -12.69 -11.08 -6.11
C GLY A 97 -11.34 -10.50 -5.72
N ALA A 98 -10.63 -9.96 -6.71
CA ALA A 98 -9.30 -9.40 -6.51
C ALA A 98 -9.36 -8.02 -5.86
N THR A 99 -8.48 -7.81 -4.88
CA THR A 99 -8.21 -6.50 -4.30
C THR A 99 -6.87 -5.99 -4.81
N ILE A 100 -6.81 -4.71 -5.18
CA ILE A 100 -5.60 -4.02 -5.63
C ILE A 100 -5.36 -2.81 -4.75
N ASP A 101 -4.12 -2.59 -4.33
CA ASP A 101 -3.66 -1.41 -3.62
C ASP A 101 -2.46 -0.79 -4.37
N VAL A 102 -2.51 0.52 -4.60
CA VAL A 102 -1.49 1.26 -5.34
C VAL A 102 -0.79 2.24 -4.38
N ASN A 103 0.53 2.16 -4.34
CA ASN A 103 1.39 3.05 -3.57
C ASN A 103 2.46 3.66 -4.45
N TYR A 104 3.00 4.79 -4.03
CA TYR A 104 4.05 5.50 -4.78
C TYR A 104 5.04 6.16 -3.83
N LEU A 105 6.25 6.38 -4.33
CA LEU A 105 7.28 7.13 -3.64
C LEU A 105 8.20 7.82 -4.67
N TRP A 106 8.59 9.06 -4.36
CA TRP A 106 9.64 9.73 -5.11
C TRP A 106 11.01 9.23 -4.63
N PHE A 107 11.84 8.79 -5.56
CA PHE A 107 13.18 8.25 -5.33
C PHE A 107 14.17 8.88 -6.31
N ASP A 108 15.25 9.46 -5.78
CA ASP A 108 16.27 10.12 -6.60
C ASP A 108 17.27 9.13 -7.22
N GLY A 109 17.21 7.86 -6.81
CA GLY A 109 18.06 6.78 -7.33
C GLY A 109 17.38 5.96 -8.43
N SER A 110 18.10 4.95 -8.90
CA SER A 110 17.61 3.97 -9.86
C SER A 110 16.74 2.89 -9.20
N PHE A 111 15.90 2.24 -9.99
CA PHE A 111 15.10 1.10 -9.57
C PHE A 111 15.98 -0.03 -9.01
N ALA A 112 17.18 -0.22 -9.55
CA ALA A 112 18.11 -1.24 -9.05
C ALA A 112 18.55 -0.94 -7.61
N GLU A 113 18.88 0.32 -7.30
CA GLU A 113 19.23 0.74 -5.94
C GLU A 113 18.03 0.63 -4.99
N ALA A 114 16.84 1.02 -5.43
CA ALA A 114 15.61 0.83 -4.66
C ALA A 114 15.35 -0.66 -4.40
N TRP A 115 15.53 -1.51 -5.41
CA TRP A 115 15.33 -2.94 -5.30
C TRP A 115 16.33 -3.60 -4.34
N ASP A 116 17.60 -3.20 -4.40
CA ASP A 116 18.63 -3.71 -3.50
C ASP A 116 18.33 -3.37 -2.03
N SER A 117 17.61 -2.27 -1.77
CA SER A 117 17.17 -1.89 -0.41
C SER A 117 16.10 -2.83 0.18
N ILE A 118 15.31 -3.50 -0.67
CA ILE A 118 14.35 -4.53 -0.24
C ILE A 118 15.10 -5.80 0.22
N GLY A 119 16.30 -6.02 -0.33
CA GLY A 119 17.16 -7.15 -0.01
C GLY A 119 16.99 -8.34 -0.95
N ALA A 120 17.90 -9.31 -0.85
CA ALA A 120 17.95 -10.47 -1.73
C ALA A 120 16.86 -11.53 -1.45
N ASP A 121 16.21 -11.45 -0.28
CA ASP A 121 15.30 -12.49 0.24
C ASP A 121 13.83 -12.19 -0.03
N VAL A 122 13.53 -11.63 -1.21
CA VAL A 122 12.14 -11.44 -1.64
C VAL A 122 11.47 -12.80 -1.82
N ALA A 123 10.48 -13.09 -0.99
CA ALA A 123 9.68 -14.31 -1.10
C ALA A 123 8.85 -14.28 -2.39
N GLY A 124 8.91 -15.37 -3.17
CA GLY A 124 8.13 -15.54 -4.39
C GLY A 124 8.96 -15.53 -5.66
N LYS A 125 8.25 -15.52 -6.80
CA LYS A 125 8.85 -15.54 -8.12
C LYS A 125 8.98 -14.13 -8.66
N VAL A 126 10.21 -13.62 -8.70
CA VAL A 126 10.53 -12.32 -9.31
C VAL A 126 10.63 -12.47 -10.83
N ARG A 127 10.06 -11.51 -11.55
CA ARG A 127 10.19 -11.40 -13.02
C ARG A 127 10.33 -9.94 -13.42
N ASP A 128 11.24 -9.66 -14.34
CA ASP A 128 11.24 -8.39 -15.06
C ASP A 128 10.02 -8.31 -15.97
N VAL A 129 9.45 -7.11 -16.08
CA VAL A 129 8.32 -6.81 -16.94
C VAL A 129 8.75 -5.72 -17.91
N ASP A 130 8.50 -5.93 -19.19
CA ASP A 130 8.69 -4.91 -20.20
C ASP A 130 7.51 -3.94 -20.21
N VAL A 131 7.74 -2.71 -19.77
CA VAL A 131 6.78 -1.60 -19.77
C VAL A 131 7.41 -0.47 -20.60
N PRO A 132 6.93 -0.19 -21.83
CA PRO A 132 7.65 0.66 -22.79
C PRO A 132 8.00 2.07 -22.33
N THR A 133 7.19 2.67 -21.45
CA THR A 133 7.38 4.02 -20.92
C THR A 133 8.17 4.05 -19.60
N ALA A 134 8.50 2.88 -19.05
CA ALA A 134 9.18 2.76 -17.78
C ALA A 134 10.69 2.57 -17.98
N GLU A 135 11.46 3.04 -17.00
CA GLU A 135 12.89 2.78 -16.92
C GLU A 135 13.17 1.35 -16.45
N ALA A 136 12.32 0.85 -15.55
CA ALA A 136 12.35 -0.52 -15.06
C ALA A 136 10.98 -0.92 -14.51
N ALA A 137 10.64 -2.21 -14.62
CA ALA A 137 9.49 -2.77 -13.95
C ALA A 137 9.75 -4.24 -13.55
N ARG A 138 9.20 -4.65 -12.41
CA ARG A 138 9.26 -6.02 -11.91
C ARG A 138 7.95 -6.45 -11.29
N THR A 139 7.69 -7.75 -11.31
CA THR A 139 6.62 -8.39 -10.53
C THR A 139 7.18 -9.45 -9.61
N VAL A 140 6.60 -9.58 -8.43
CA VAL A 140 6.82 -10.66 -7.47
C VAL A 140 5.51 -11.43 -7.34
N GLU A 141 5.54 -12.70 -7.73
CA GLU A 141 4.37 -13.59 -7.68
C GLU A 141 4.51 -14.55 -6.49
N GLN A 142 3.55 -14.56 -5.58
CA GLN A 142 3.46 -15.50 -4.47
C GLN A 142 2.12 -16.23 -4.55
N VAL A 143 2.13 -17.56 -4.45
CA VAL A 143 0.93 -18.39 -4.59
C VAL A 143 0.95 -19.44 -3.49
N THR A 144 -0.16 -19.56 -2.78
CA THR A 144 -0.43 -20.61 -1.79
C THR A 144 -1.64 -21.43 -2.24
N ASP A 145 -2.04 -22.40 -1.42
CA ASP A 145 -3.28 -23.15 -1.64
C ASP A 145 -4.54 -22.29 -1.44
N ASP A 146 -4.42 -21.14 -0.77
CA ASP A 146 -5.55 -20.29 -0.35
C ASP A 146 -5.58 -18.91 -1.04
N ALA A 147 -4.53 -18.52 -1.77
CA ALA A 147 -4.46 -17.21 -2.39
C ALA A 147 -3.37 -17.11 -3.46
N ALA A 148 -3.53 -16.12 -4.34
CA ALA A 148 -2.45 -15.58 -5.16
C ALA A 148 -2.24 -14.10 -4.83
N VAL A 149 -0.98 -13.73 -4.63
CA VAL A 149 -0.53 -12.35 -4.38
C VAL A 149 0.47 -11.98 -5.48
N VAL A 150 0.28 -10.79 -6.07
CA VAL A 150 1.20 -10.23 -7.06
C VAL A 150 1.53 -8.81 -6.64
N THR A 151 2.80 -8.56 -6.36
CA THR A 151 3.30 -7.19 -6.21
C THR A 151 4.02 -6.78 -7.49
N GLY A 152 3.52 -5.75 -8.15
CA GLY A 152 4.18 -5.10 -9.27
C GLY A 152 4.90 -3.83 -8.82
N PHE A 153 6.00 -3.50 -9.47
CA PHE A 153 6.71 -2.25 -9.30
C PHE A 153 7.08 -1.68 -10.66
N VAL A 154 7.05 -0.36 -10.79
CA VAL A 154 7.44 0.35 -12.01
C VAL A 154 8.12 1.67 -11.65
N GLN A 155 9.20 2.01 -12.36
CA GLN A 155 9.86 3.32 -12.26
C GLN A 155 9.67 4.10 -13.55
N THR A 156 9.23 5.36 -13.42
CA THR A 156 9.21 6.34 -14.51
C THR A 156 9.85 7.63 -13.99
N GLY A 157 11.05 7.96 -14.46
CA GLY A 157 11.86 9.03 -13.89
C GLY A 157 12.15 8.81 -12.40
N GLY A 158 11.98 9.85 -11.59
CA GLY A 158 12.16 9.76 -10.14
C GLY A 158 10.99 9.14 -9.37
N LEU A 159 9.95 8.63 -10.03
CA LEU A 159 8.78 8.07 -9.36
C LEU A 159 8.81 6.54 -9.41
N ILE A 160 8.76 5.90 -8.25
CA ILE A 160 8.55 4.46 -8.13
C ILE A 160 7.12 4.22 -7.64
N GLU A 161 6.38 3.43 -8.41
CA GLU A 161 5.02 3.05 -8.09
C GLU A 161 4.95 1.53 -7.86
N SER A 162 4.06 1.11 -6.97
CA SER A 162 3.85 -0.29 -6.64
C SER A 162 2.37 -0.63 -6.63
N VAL A 163 2.06 -1.84 -7.12
CA VAL A 163 0.71 -2.39 -7.20
C VAL A 163 0.70 -3.69 -6.43
N ASN A 164 0.06 -3.73 -5.27
CA ASN A 164 -0.16 -4.93 -4.48
C ASN A 164 -1.52 -5.51 -4.81
N ALA A 165 -1.56 -6.69 -5.41
CA ALA A 165 -2.79 -7.35 -5.81
C ALA A 165 -2.93 -8.70 -5.09
N ILE A 166 -4.13 -9.03 -4.63
CA ILE A 166 -4.45 -10.31 -3.98
C ILE A 166 -5.80 -10.84 -4.46
N VAL A 167 -5.89 -12.15 -4.65
CA VAL A 167 -7.13 -12.89 -4.88
C VAL A 167 -7.12 -14.16 -4.04
N LEU A 168 -8.27 -14.54 -3.47
CA LEU A 168 -8.38 -15.72 -2.59
C LEU A 168 -8.57 -17.03 -3.36
N ASP A 169 -8.85 -16.96 -4.66
CA ASP A 169 -8.84 -18.14 -5.53
C ASP A 169 -7.48 -18.22 -6.26
N PRO A 170 -6.58 -19.15 -5.90
CA PRO A 170 -5.27 -19.25 -6.55
C PRO A 170 -5.35 -19.63 -8.04
N ASP A 171 -6.47 -20.20 -8.51
CA ASP A 171 -6.67 -20.47 -9.94
C ASP A 171 -6.81 -19.17 -10.77
N GLU A 172 -7.13 -18.05 -10.11
CA GLU A 172 -7.18 -16.73 -10.73
C GLU A 172 -5.82 -16.04 -10.85
N ARG A 173 -4.73 -16.65 -10.39
CA ARG A 173 -3.36 -16.10 -10.45
C ARG A 173 -3.02 -15.48 -11.80
N ASP A 174 -3.25 -16.20 -12.89
CA ASP A 174 -2.82 -15.73 -14.22
C ASP A 174 -3.59 -14.48 -14.67
N ARG A 175 -4.86 -14.35 -14.24
CA ARG A 175 -5.66 -13.14 -14.45
C ARG A 175 -5.09 -12.00 -13.60
N LEU A 176 -4.80 -12.25 -12.33
CA LEU A 176 -4.20 -11.27 -11.42
C LEU A 176 -2.88 -10.72 -11.97
N VAL A 177 -1.96 -11.61 -12.42
CA VAL A 177 -0.67 -11.22 -13.02
C VAL A 177 -0.87 -10.34 -14.26
N ARG A 178 -1.82 -10.68 -15.15
CA ARG A 178 -2.12 -9.87 -16.34
C ARG A 178 -2.67 -8.50 -15.95
N ALA A 179 -3.58 -8.45 -14.98
CA ALA A 179 -4.16 -7.21 -14.50
C ALA A 179 -3.08 -6.31 -13.88
N THR A 180 -2.22 -6.86 -13.01
CA THR A 180 -1.09 -6.11 -12.43
C THR A 180 -0.17 -5.54 -13.50
N ARG A 181 0.21 -6.31 -14.53
CA ARG A 181 1.03 -5.78 -15.63
C ARG A 181 0.34 -4.68 -16.43
N GLY A 182 -0.98 -4.81 -16.64
CA GLY A 182 -1.79 -3.76 -17.23
C GLY A 182 -1.80 -2.49 -16.39
N MET A 183 -1.90 -2.62 -15.07
CA MET A 183 -1.83 -1.50 -14.12
C MET A 183 -0.46 -0.81 -14.19
N LEU A 184 0.65 -1.56 -14.13
CA LEU A 184 2.00 -0.98 -14.23
C LEU A 184 2.19 -0.18 -15.52
N ARG A 185 1.60 -0.66 -16.62
CA ARG A 185 1.61 0.07 -17.88
C ARG A 185 0.81 1.37 -17.80
N LEU A 186 -0.42 1.34 -17.26
CA LEU A 186 -1.24 2.55 -17.11
C LEU A 186 -0.56 3.59 -16.22
N LEU A 187 0.01 3.15 -15.11
CA LEU A 187 0.74 4.00 -14.16
C LEU A 187 1.93 4.67 -14.86
N SER A 188 2.79 3.88 -15.53
CA SER A 188 3.93 4.45 -16.24
C SER A 188 3.55 5.39 -17.39
N GLU A 189 2.44 5.14 -18.10
CA GLU A 189 1.95 6.03 -19.15
C GLU A 189 1.42 7.37 -18.59
N ARG A 190 1.02 7.42 -17.32
CA ARG A 190 0.36 8.57 -16.66
C ARG A 190 1.22 9.20 -15.56
N ALA A 191 2.40 8.64 -15.28
CA ALA A 191 3.28 9.11 -14.22
C ALA A 191 3.58 10.60 -14.40
N PRO A 192 3.39 11.42 -13.36
CA PRO A 192 3.69 12.85 -13.44
C PRO A 192 5.19 13.06 -13.57
N GLU A 193 5.56 14.16 -14.23
CA GLU A 193 6.91 14.68 -14.11
C GLU A 193 7.09 15.31 -12.72
N ARG A 194 8.29 15.17 -12.16
CA ARG A 194 8.62 15.88 -10.93
C ARG A 194 8.58 17.37 -11.22
N ALA A 195 7.78 18.12 -10.46
CA ALA A 195 7.83 19.57 -10.53
C ALA A 195 9.28 20.03 -10.23
N ALA A 196 9.83 20.87 -11.11
CA ALA A 196 11.13 21.49 -10.85
C ALA A 196 10.96 22.47 -9.67
N ASP A 197 11.72 22.23 -8.59
CA ASP A 197 11.82 23.13 -7.44
C ASP A 197 12.49 24.47 -7.81
#